data_AF-Q3TSR2-F1
#
_entry.id   AF-Q3TSR2-F1
#
_cell.length_a   1.000
_cell.length_b   1.000
_cell.length_c   1.000
_cell.angle_alpha   90.00
_cell.angle_beta   90.00
_cell.angle_gamma   90.00
#
_symmetry.space_group_name_H-M   'P 1'
#
loop_
_entity.id
_entity.type
_entity.pdbx_description
1 polymer ?
#
loop_
_entity_poly.entity_id
_entity_poly.type
_entity_poly.pdbx_seq_one_letter_code
_entity_poly.pdbx_strand_id
1 'polypeptide(L)'
;ANRAVAILCNHQRAPPKTFEKSMMNLQSKIDAKKDQLADARRDLKSAKADAKVMKDAKTKKVVESKKKAVQRLEEQLMKLEVQATDREENKQIALGTSKLNYLDPRITVAWCKKWGVPIEKIYNKTQREKFAWAIDMTDEDYEF
;
A
#
# COMPACT_ATOMS: atom_id res chain seq x y z
N ALA A 1 -10.47 2.51 8.38
CA ALA A 1 -10.68 3.15 9.70
C ALA A 1 -10.87 4.67 9.59
N ASN A 2 -9.84 5.48 9.31
CA ASN A 2 -9.96 6.96 9.33
C ASN A 2 -11.06 7.51 8.39
N ARG A 3 -11.30 6.87 7.23
CA ARG A 3 -12.40 7.23 6.32
C ARG A 3 -13.78 7.19 6.98
N ALA A 4 -14.06 6.18 7.81
CA ALA A 4 -15.33 6.06 8.50
C ALA A 4 -15.54 7.22 9.50
N VAL A 5 -14.48 7.59 10.22
CA VAL A 5 -14.50 8.75 11.13
C VAL A 5 -14.72 10.04 10.35
N ALA A 6 -14.06 10.21 9.21
CA ALA A 6 -14.26 11.38 8.36
C ALA A 6 -15.70 11.47 7.81
N ILE A 7 -16.33 10.35 7.47
CA ILE A 7 -17.74 10.30 7.05
C ILE A 7 -18.65 10.67 8.21
N LEU A 8 -18.42 10.10 9.40
CA LEU A 8 -19.20 10.39 10.60
C LEU A 8 -19.11 11.87 10.99
N CYS A 9 -17.93 12.47 10.88
CA CYS A 9 -17.71 13.91 11.11
C CYS A 9 -18.11 14.80 9.91
N ASN A 10 -18.72 14.23 8.86
CA ASN A 10 -19.12 14.93 7.64
C ASN A 10 -18.01 15.76 6.96
N HIS A 11 -16.76 15.28 7.01
CA HIS A 11 -15.62 15.92 6.36
C HIS A 11 -15.60 15.62 4.86
N GLN A 12 -16.49 16.28 4.11
CA GLN A 12 -16.58 16.14 2.66
C GLN A 12 -15.61 17.08 1.93
N ARG A 13 -15.27 16.73 0.70
CA ARG A 13 -14.58 17.61 -0.25
C ARG A 13 -15.13 17.42 -1.65
N ALA A 14 -15.03 18.46 -2.48
CA ALA A 14 -15.27 18.32 -3.91
C ALA A 14 -14.22 17.38 -4.54
N PRO A 15 -14.60 16.56 -5.54
CA PRO A 15 -13.64 15.79 -6.32
C PRO A 15 -12.57 16.72 -6.93
N PRO A 16 -11.27 16.34 -6.89
CA PRO A 16 -10.24 17.10 -7.57
C PRO A 16 -10.52 17.23 -9.06
N LYS A 17 -10.30 18.42 -9.65
CA LYS A 17 -10.56 18.67 -11.08
C LYS A 17 -9.79 17.73 -12.02
N THR A 18 -8.62 17.25 -11.57
CA THR A 18 -7.74 16.36 -12.33
C THR A 18 -7.88 14.88 -11.93
N PHE A 19 -8.91 14.53 -11.13
CA PHE A 19 -9.07 13.20 -10.57
C PHE A 19 -9.16 12.11 -11.65
N GLU A 20 -10.08 12.26 -12.61
CA GLU A 20 -10.30 11.28 -13.68
C GLU A 20 -9.01 11.01 -14.47
N LYS A 21 -8.32 12.08 -14.89
CA LYS A 21 -7.03 11.97 -15.58
C LYS A 21 -5.98 11.24 -14.74
N SER A 22 -5.93 11.52 -13.43
CA SER A 22 -5.02 10.82 -12.52
C SER A 22 -5.38 9.34 -12.33
N MET A 23 -6.66 8.99 -12.33
CA MET A 23 -7.13 7.61 -12.21
C MET A 23 -6.85 6.83 -13.49
N MET A 24 -7.11 7.41 -14.67
CA MET A 24 -6.74 6.82 -15.96
C MET A 24 -5.24 6.51 -16.02
N ASN A 25 -4.39 7.46 -15.64
CA ASN A 25 -2.94 7.26 -15.62
C ASN A 25 -2.50 6.13 -14.65
N LEU A 26 -3.21 5.98 -13.52
CA LEU A 26 -2.92 4.90 -12.57
C LEU A 26 -3.38 3.56 -13.12
N GLN A 27 -4.56 3.51 -13.74
CA GLN A 27 -5.09 2.30 -14.37
C GLN A 27 -4.18 1.81 -15.50
N SER A 28 -3.70 2.68 -16.38
CA SER A 28 -2.74 2.28 -17.42
C SER A 28 -1.44 1.69 -16.86
N LYS A 29 -0.99 2.15 -15.69
CA LYS A 29 0.18 1.54 -15.01
C LYS A 29 -0.13 0.17 -14.42
N ILE A 30 -1.33 -0.02 -13.89
CA ILE A 30 -1.81 -1.31 -13.39
C ILE A 30 -1.88 -2.31 -14.54
N ASP A 31 -2.48 -1.92 -15.67
CA ASP A 31 -2.63 -2.79 -16.84
C ASP A 31 -1.26 -3.18 -17.40
N ALA A 32 -0.36 -2.22 -17.58
CA ALA A 32 1.02 -2.51 -17.99
C ALA A 32 1.76 -3.45 -17.01
N LYS A 33 1.47 -3.38 -15.70
CA LYS A 33 2.02 -4.32 -14.72
C LYS A 33 1.38 -5.70 -14.76
N LYS A 34 0.08 -5.79 -15.07
CA LYS A 34 -0.61 -7.07 -15.31
C LYS A 34 -0.01 -7.80 -16.51
N ASP A 35 0.29 -7.07 -17.59
CA ASP A 35 0.95 -7.64 -18.76
C ASP A 35 2.36 -8.17 -18.44
N GLN A 36 3.19 -7.36 -17.75
CA GLN A 36 4.51 -7.80 -17.30
C GLN A 36 4.45 -9.02 -16.38
N LEU A 37 3.46 -9.09 -15.50
CA LEU A 37 3.26 -10.24 -14.62
C LEU A 37 2.83 -11.49 -15.41
N ALA A 38 1.95 -11.33 -16.41
CA ALA A 38 1.52 -12.42 -17.27
C ALA A 38 2.72 -13.01 -18.03
N ASP A 39 3.59 -12.18 -18.59
CA ASP A 39 4.80 -12.63 -19.27
C ASP A 39 5.79 -13.29 -18.32
N ALA A 40 6.03 -12.71 -17.12
CA ALA A 40 6.88 -13.34 -16.12
C ALA A 40 6.36 -14.71 -15.64
N ARG A 41 5.03 -14.87 -15.56
CA ARG A 41 4.39 -16.16 -15.25
C ARG A 41 4.55 -17.17 -16.38
N ARG A 42 4.49 -16.74 -17.65
CA ARG A 42 4.79 -17.59 -18.82
C ARG A 42 6.24 -18.07 -18.78
N ASP A 43 7.18 -17.16 -18.56
CA ASP A 43 8.60 -17.47 -18.40
C ASP A 43 8.86 -18.49 -17.28
N LEU A 44 8.22 -18.30 -16.13
CA LEU A 44 8.34 -19.23 -15.00
C LEU A 44 7.77 -20.61 -15.36
N LYS A 45 6.67 -20.66 -16.11
CA LYS A 45 6.08 -21.93 -16.57
C LYS A 45 7.02 -22.68 -17.51
N SER A 46 7.63 -21.99 -18.48
CA SER A 46 8.61 -22.56 -19.39
C SER A 46 9.86 -23.04 -18.65
N ALA A 47 10.42 -22.21 -17.77
CA ALA A 47 11.59 -22.59 -16.96
C ALA A 47 11.32 -23.83 -16.07
N LYS A 48 10.10 -23.96 -15.53
CA LYS A 48 9.69 -25.16 -14.78
C LYS A 48 9.57 -26.40 -15.67
N ALA A 49 9.14 -26.26 -16.92
CA ALA A 49 9.09 -27.36 -17.87
C ALA A 49 10.51 -27.84 -18.22
N ASP A 50 11.43 -26.91 -18.53
CA ASP A 50 12.84 -27.23 -18.83
C ASP A 50 13.53 -27.91 -17.66
N ALA A 51 13.29 -27.44 -16.43
CA ALA A 51 13.84 -28.04 -15.22
C ALA A 51 13.33 -29.47 -14.95
N LYS A 52 12.13 -29.83 -15.43
CA LYS A 52 11.62 -31.21 -15.35
C LYS A 52 12.33 -32.16 -16.31
N VAL A 53 12.75 -31.65 -17.47
CA VAL A 53 13.43 -32.44 -18.50
C VAL A 53 14.91 -32.62 -18.16
N MET A 54 15.63 -31.52 -17.88
CA MET A 54 17.09 -31.59 -17.66
C MET A 54 17.49 -31.98 -16.23
N LYS A 55 16.68 -31.64 -15.22
CA LYS A 55 16.89 -31.95 -13.78
C LYS A 55 18.25 -31.56 -13.19
N ASP A 56 18.94 -30.60 -13.79
CA ASP A 56 20.26 -30.15 -13.38
C ASP A 56 20.20 -28.93 -12.43
N ALA A 57 21.32 -28.62 -11.79
CA ALA A 57 21.39 -27.51 -10.82
C ALA A 57 21.23 -26.13 -11.47
N LYS A 58 21.55 -25.96 -12.74
CA LYS A 58 21.45 -24.68 -13.46
C LYS A 58 19.98 -24.34 -13.72
N THR A 59 19.18 -25.29 -14.21
CA THR A 59 17.75 -25.07 -14.45
C THR A 59 16.97 -24.79 -13.16
N LYS A 60 17.33 -25.44 -12.05
CA LYS A 60 16.75 -25.11 -10.72
C LYS A 60 17.02 -23.66 -10.29
N LYS A 61 18.24 -23.14 -10.49
CA LYS A 61 18.58 -21.73 -10.19
C LYS A 61 17.79 -20.75 -11.07
N VAL A 62 17.56 -21.08 -12.35
CA VAL A 62 16.75 -20.25 -13.26
C VAL A 62 15.30 -20.18 -12.79
N VAL A 63 14.70 -21.31 -12.40
CA VAL A 63 13.33 -21.35 -11.85
C VAL A 63 13.22 -20.48 -10.59
N GLU A 64 14.22 -20.55 -9.71
CA GLU A 64 14.27 -19.76 -8.49
C GLU A 64 14.28 -18.24 -8.79
N SER A 65 15.14 -17.81 -9.74
CA SER A 65 15.22 -16.40 -10.10
C SER A 65 13.92 -15.88 -10.76
N LYS A 66 13.32 -16.68 -11.65
CA LYS A 66 12.04 -16.35 -12.29
C LYS A 66 10.89 -16.33 -11.28
N LYS A 67 10.91 -17.23 -10.28
CA LYS A 67 9.92 -17.22 -9.19
C LYS A 67 10.02 -15.94 -8.36
N LYS A 68 11.23 -15.53 -7.98
CA LYS A 68 11.47 -14.25 -7.29
C LYS A 68 11.02 -13.04 -8.13
N ALA A 69 11.22 -13.08 -9.45
CA ALA A 69 10.77 -12.02 -10.35
C ALA A 69 9.24 -11.91 -10.38
N VAL A 70 8.52 -13.04 -10.44
CA VAL A 70 7.05 -13.07 -10.35
C VAL A 70 6.58 -12.51 -9.02
N GLN A 71 7.13 -12.96 -7.89
CA GLN A 71 6.76 -12.46 -6.57
C GLN A 71 6.92 -10.94 -6.45
N ARG A 72 8.04 -10.40 -6.92
CA ARG A 72 8.28 -8.96 -6.93
C ARG A 72 7.25 -8.19 -7.76
N LEU A 73 6.86 -8.73 -8.93
CA LEU A 73 5.85 -8.10 -9.79
C LEU A 73 4.46 -8.18 -9.15
N GLU A 74 4.12 -9.27 -8.47
CA GLU A 74 2.87 -9.41 -7.72
C GLU A 74 2.77 -8.39 -6.59
N GLU A 75 3.83 -8.22 -5.79
CA GLU A 75 3.88 -7.20 -4.72
C GLU A 75 3.74 -5.78 -5.28
N GLN A 76 4.40 -5.48 -6.40
CA GLN A 76 4.29 -4.18 -7.07
C GLN A 76 2.88 -3.92 -7.60
N LEU A 77 2.24 -4.93 -8.19
CA LEU A 77 0.87 -4.83 -8.69
C LEU A 77 -0.11 -4.62 -7.54
N MET A 78 -0.01 -5.43 -6.48
CA MET A 78 -0.84 -5.30 -5.29
C MET A 78 -0.77 -3.88 -4.70
N LYS A 79 0.43 -3.31 -4.63
CA LYS A 79 0.62 -1.93 -4.14
C LYS A 79 -0.08 -0.89 -5.02
N LEU A 80 -0.07 -1.05 -6.34
CA LEU A 80 -0.75 -0.14 -7.27
C LEU A 80 -2.28 -0.27 -7.16
N GLU A 81 -2.79 -1.49 -7.04
CA GLU A 81 -4.23 -1.76 -6.89
C GLU A 81 -4.76 -1.18 -5.57
N VAL A 82 -4.05 -1.40 -4.46
CA VAL A 82 -4.39 -0.76 -3.17
C VAL A 82 -4.39 0.77 -3.29
N GLN A 83 -3.41 1.35 -3.98
CA GLN A 83 -3.36 2.79 -4.20
C GLN A 83 -4.54 3.31 -5.04
N ALA A 84 -5.02 2.52 -6.01
CA ALA A 84 -6.17 2.88 -6.83
C ALA A 84 -7.46 2.87 -6.01
N THR A 85 -7.68 1.81 -5.22
CA THR A 85 -8.82 1.71 -4.30
C THR A 85 -8.82 2.85 -3.29
N ASP A 86 -7.69 3.13 -2.65
CA ASP A 86 -7.56 4.23 -1.69
C ASP A 86 -7.92 5.58 -2.30
N ARG A 87 -7.55 5.82 -3.57
CA ARG A 87 -7.86 7.08 -4.25
C ARG A 87 -9.34 7.19 -4.58
N GLU A 88 -9.95 6.12 -5.07
CA GLU A 88 -11.36 6.09 -5.43
C GLU A 88 -12.25 6.27 -4.21
N GLU A 89 -12.01 5.51 -3.15
CA GLU A 89 -12.81 5.58 -1.93
C GLU A 89 -12.73 6.96 -1.25
N ASN A 90 -11.60 7.65 -1.39
CA ASN A 90 -11.37 8.97 -0.80
C ASN A 90 -11.61 10.12 -1.78
N LYS A 91 -12.20 9.89 -2.96
CA LYS A 91 -12.48 10.93 -3.97
C LYS A 91 -13.14 12.17 -3.38
N GLN A 92 -14.17 11.96 -2.55
CA GLN A 92 -15.01 13.02 -1.96
C GLN A 92 -14.84 13.19 -0.44
N ILE A 93 -13.87 12.51 0.18
CA ILE A 93 -13.70 12.52 1.64
C ILE A 93 -12.38 13.20 2.02
N ALA A 94 -12.44 14.14 2.97
CA ALA A 94 -11.29 14.84 3.52
C ALA A 94 -10.82 14.19 4.83
N LEU A 95 -9.73 13.43 4.75
CA LEU A 95 -9.17 12.67 5.88
C LEU A 95 -8.31 13.50 6.84
N GLY A 96 -7.91 14.72 6.45
CA GLY A 96 -6.93 15.53 7.18
C GLY A 96 -7.48 16.03 8.52
N THR A 97 -8.71 16.54 8.52
CA THR A 97 -9.33 17.13 9.70
C THR A 97 -9.58 16.09 10.79
N SER A 98 -10.18 14.95 10.44
CA SER A 98 -10.41 13.85 11.40
C SER A 98 -9.09 13.37 12.01
N LYS A 99 -8.08 13.18 11.17
CA LYS A 99 -6.76 12.72 11.58
C LYS A 99 -6.03 13.66 12.55
N LEU A 100 -6.21 14.97 12.40
CA LEU A 100 -5.43 15.95 13.17
C LEU A 100 -6.11 16.44 14.43
N ASN A 101 -7.44 16.34 14.49
CA ASN A 101 -8.24 17.02 15.50
C ASN A 101 -9.26 16.11 16.21
N TYR A 102 -9.62 14.96 15.63
CA TYR A 102 -10.70 14.11 16.14
C TYR A 102 -10.27 12.67 16.44
N LEU A 103 -9.02 12.31 16.12
CA LEU A 103 -8.42 11.04 16.50
C LEU A 103 -7.34 11.30 17.55
N ASP A 104 -7.40 10.57 18.67
CA ASP A 104 -6.31 10.58 19.63
C ASP A 104 -5.05 10.00 18.94
N PRO A 105 -3.95 10.77 18.84
CA PRO A 105 -2.74 10.32 18.16
C PRO A 105 -2.14 9.07 18.81
N ARG A 106 -2.39 8.81 20.09
CA ARG A 106 -1.90 7.64 20.82
C ARG A 106 -2.46 6.33 20.28
N ILE A 107 -3.73 6.32 19.85
CA ILE A 107 -4.34 5.17 19.15
C ILE A 107 -3.52 4.82 17.89
N THR A 108 -3.11 5.84 17.15
CA THR A 108 -2.32 5.65 15.92
C THR A 108 -0.88 5.23 16.24
N VAL A 109 -0.26 5.79 17.28
CA VAL A 109 1.10 5.44 17.72
C VAL A 109 1.15 4.00 18.20
N ALA A 110 0.21 3.59 19.05
CA ALA A 110 0.11 2.23 19.57
C ALA A 110 -0.04 1.20 18.44
N TRP A 111 -0.93 1.49 17.47
CA TRP A 111 -1.08 0.66 16.27
C TRP A 111 0.21 0.59 15.44
N CYS A 112 0.93 1.70 15.28
CA CYS A 112 2.21 1.71 14.56
C CYS A 112 3.27 0.84 15.25
N LYS A 113 3.39 0.93 16.58
CA LYS A 113 4.32 0.11 17.36
C LYS A 113 3.95 -1.38 17.25
N LYS A 114 2.67 -1.71 17.51
CA LYS A 114 2.13 -3.08 17.48
C LYS A 114 2.38 -3.84 16.17
N TRP A 115 2.30 -3.14 15.04
CA TRP A 115 2.48 -3.76 13.71
C TRP A 115 3.82 -3.42 13.04
N GLY A 116 4.74 -2.78 13.76
CA GLY A 116 6.04 -2.36 13.22
C GLY A 116 5.93 -1.41 12.01
N VAL A 117 4.85 -0.64 11.93
CA VAL A 117 4.63 0.33 10.84
C VAL A 117 5.37 1.61 11.17
N PRO A 118 6.31 2.09 10.34
CA PRO A 118 7.04 3.31 10.63
C PRO A 118 6.10 4.52 10.71
N ILE A 119 6.19 5.29 11.80
CA ILE A 119 5.27 6.40 12.08
C ILE A 119 5.28 7.47 10.99
N GLU A 120 6.38 7.62 10.25
CA GLU A 120 6.52 8.53 9.12
C GLU A 120 5.67 8.15 7.89
N LYS A 121 5.22 6.89 7.82
CA LYS A 121 4.23 6.45 6.81
C LYS A 121 2.84 6.98 7.12
N ILE A 122 2.55 7.23 8.40
CA ILE A 122 1.27 7.76 8.85
C ILE A 122 1.37 9.28 8.99
N TYR A 123 2.24 9.82 9.84
CA TYR A 123 2.38 11.25 10.07
C TYR A 123 3.55 11.86 9.30
N ASN A 124 3.31 12.96 8.59
CA ASN A 124 4.37 13.76 7.96
C ASN A 124 5.20 14.53 9.02
N LYS A 125 6.25 15.24 8.60
CA LYS A 125 7.17 15.96 9.51
C LYS A 125 6.43 16.87 10.52
N THR A 126 5.61 17.78 10.02
CA THR A 126 4.84 18.74 10.85
C THR A 126 3.86 18.03 11.79
N GLN A 127 3.27 16.92 11.36
CA GLN A 127 2.34 16.14 12.18
C GLN A 127 3.06 15.40 13.31
N ARG A 128 4.28 14.90 13.05
CA ARG A 128 5.12 14.28 14.09
C ARG A 128 5.58 15.30 15.11
N GLU A 129 5.90 16.52 14.69
CA GLU A 129 6.22 17.63 15.60
C GLU A 129 5.02 17.97 16.49
N LYS A 130 3.81 18.08 15.92
CA LYS A 130 2.56 18.32 16.67
C LYS A 130 2.27 17.21 17.70
N PHE A 131 2.52 15.96 17.33
CA PHE A 131 2.19 14.79 18.15
C PHE A 131 3.41 14.16 18.83
N ALA A 132 4.50 14.92 18.99
CA ALA A 132 5.74 14.41 19.59
C ALA A 132 5.49 13.83 20.99
N TRP A 133 4.64 14.48 21.79
CA TRP A 133 4.23 14.01 23.11
C TRP A 133 3.64 12.59 23.07
N ALA A 134 2.74 12.31 22.11
CA ALA A 134 2.10 11.01 21.96
C ALA A 134 3.07 9.94 21.43
N ILE A 135 4.00 10.33 20.55
CA ILE A 135 4.98 9.40 19.98
C ILE A 135 5.94 8.89 21.08
N ASP A 136 6.37 9.78 21.96
CA ASP A 136 7.32 9.47 23.04
C ASP A 136 6.68 8.63 24.16
N MET A 137 5.48 9.03 24.61
CA MET A 137 4.89 8.47 25.84
C MET A 137 4.00 7.22 25.67
N THR A 138 3.68 6.81 24.44
CA THR A 138 2.62 5.81 24.20
C THR A 138 3.20 4.45 23.84
N ASP A 139 2.82 3.41 24.59
CA ASP A 139 3.18 2.02 24.29
C ASP A 139 2.18 1.34 23.33
N GLU A 140 2.53 0.14 22.87
CA GLU A 140 1.73 -0.60 21.89
C GLU A 140 0.37 -1.11 22.40
N ASP A 141 0.22 -1.18 23.72
CA ASP A 141 -0.97 -1.67 24.42
C ASP A 141 -1.92 -0.56 24.90
N TYR A 142 -1.72 0.68 24.42
CA TYR A 142 -2.60 1.79 24.78
C TYR A 142 -4.06 1.56 24.35
N GLU A 143 -5.00 1.77 25.28
CA GLU A 143 -6.45 1.80 25.05
C GLU A 143 -6.99 3.21 25.34
N PHE A 144 -7.93 3.68 24.50
CA PHE A 144 -8.53 5.02 24.57
C PHE A 144 -9.79 5.05 25.44
#